data_AF-A0A379FFT6-F1
#
_entry.id   AF-A0A379FFT6-F1
#
_cell.length_a   1.000
_cell.length_b   1.000
_cell.length_c   1.000
_cell.angle_alpha   90.00
_cell.angle_beta   90.00
_cell.angle_gamma   90.00
#
_symmetry.space_group_name_H-M   'P 1'
#
loop_
_entity.id
_entity.type
_entity.pdbx_description
1 polymer ?
#
loop_
_entity_poly.entity_id
_entity_poly.type
_entity_poly.pdbx_seq_one_letter_code
_entity_poly.pdbx_strand_id
1 'polypeptide(L)'
;MNINSNGQHRMAQVIRSVLIDVFKEAQHAGEVPPGYNPALATKQPKRKVTRQRLNFDEWKKIFEIADKQHRYMGNAMLLALITGQRLGDISAMKFSDIWDDHLHIIQEKTGTN
;
A
#
# COMPACT_ATOMS: atom_id res chain seq x y z
N MET A 1 17.02 1.59 22.72
CA MET A 1 17.12 0.66 21.58
C MET A 1 16.94 1.45 20.28
N ASN A 2 17.97 1.55 19.44
CA ASN A 2 17.96 2.43 18.26
C ASN A 2 17.58 1.60 17.02
N ILE A 3 16.29 1.57 16.68
CA ILE A 3 15.69 0.72 15.62
C ILE A 3 16.02 1.25 14.19
N ASN A 4 16.95 2.20 14.06
CA ASN A 4 17.19 2.96 12.82
C ASN A 4 18.48 2.56 12.08
N SER A 5 19.26 1.60 12.58
CA SER A 5 20.60 1.29 12.06
C SER A 5 20.62 0.72 10.63
N ASN A 6 19.52 0.14 10.13
CA ASN A 6 19.50 -0.55 8.83
C ASN A 6 18.63 0.15 7.76
N GLY A 7 18.25 1.42 7.94
CA GLY A 7 17.40 2.16 6.97
C GLY A 7 15.93 1.71 6.93
N GLN A 8 15.52 0.78 7.80
CA GLN A 8 14.19 0.19 7.85
C GLN A 8 13.16 1.03 8.62
N HIS A 9 13.09 2.34 8.36
CA HIS A 9 12.23 3.26 9.13
C HIS A 9 10.75 2.88 9.10
N ARG A 10 10.24 2.32 7.99
CA ARG A 10 8.84 1.84 7.94
C ARG A 10 8.60 0.68 8.88
N MET A 11 9.52 -0.29 8.91
CA MET A 11 9.42 -1.44 9.80
C MET A 11 9.46 -1.00 11.27
N ALA A 12 10.37 -0.08 11.61
CA ALA A 12 10.44 0.49 12.95
C ALA A 12 9.13 1.17 13.39
N GLN A 13 8.43 1.85 12.48
CA GLN A 13 7.11 2.43 12.76
C GLN A 13 6.05 1.36 13.03
N VAL A 14 6.02 0.29 12.22
CA VAL A 14 5.06 -0.82 12.37
C VAL A 14 5.30 -1.57 13.67
N ILE A 15 6.56 -1.91 14.00
CA ILE A 15 6.89 -2.58 15.26
C ILE A 15 6.46 -1.71 16.45
N ARG A 16 6.73 -0.39 16.40
CA ARG A 16 6.31 0.52 17.46
C ARG A 16 4.78 0.58 17.62
N SER A 17 4.01 0.65 16.54
CA SER A 17 2.54 0.66 16.64
C SER A 17 2.01 -0.65 17.20
N VAL A 18 2.52 -1.79 16.72
CA VAL A 18 2.14 -3.11 17.23
C VAL A 18 2.44 -3.24 18.73
N LEU A 19 3.63 -2.85 19.18
CA LEU A 19 3.97 -2.90 20.61
C LEU A 19 3.08 -1.98 21.45
N ILE A 20 2.73 -0.79 20.96
CA ILE A 20 1.80 0.10 21.66
C ILE A 20 0.46 -0.59 21.86
N ASP A 21 -0.06 -1.26 20.83
CA ASP A 21 -1.36 -1.91 20.89
C ASP A 21 -1.32 -3.18 21.75
N VAL A 22 -0.25 -3.98 21.69
CA VAL A 22 -0.04 -5.12 22.60
C VAL A 22 -0.08 -4.69 24.07
N PHE A 23 0.60 -3.59 24.44
CA PHE A 23 0.56 -3.09 25.82
C PHE A 23 -0.78 -2.49 26.22
N LYS A 24 -1.60 -2.00 25.29
CA LYS A 24 -2.97 -1.60 25.58
C LYS A 24 -3.85 -2.82 25.89
N GLU A 25 -3.73 -3.89 25.10
CA GLU A 25 -4.46 -5.14 25.35
C GLU A 25 -4.03 -5.77 26.68
N ALA A 26 -2.73 -5.74 27.01
CA ALA A 26 -2.23 -6.19 28.30
C ALA A 26 -2.82 -5.39 29.49
N GLN A 27 -3.03 -4.07 29.32
CA GLN A 27 -3.72 -3.26 30.34
C GLN A 27 -5.19 -3.68 30.48
N HIS A 28 -5.90 -3.91 29.37
CA HIS A 28 -7.29 -4.36 29.37
C HIS A 28 -7.46 -5.75 30.00
N ALA A 29 -6.48 -6.63 29.81
CA ALA A 29 -6.44 -7.96 30.43
C ALA A 29 -6.01 -7.94 31.90
N GLY A 30 -5.51 -6.82 32.41
CA GLY A 30 -4.99 -6.69 33.79
C GLY A 30 -3.58 -7.24 33.99
N GLU A 31 -2.88 -7.62 32.92
CA GLU A 31 -1.50 -8.15 32.95
C GLU A 31 -0.47 -7.06 33.29
N VAL A 32 -0.79 -5.79 33.00
CA VAL A 32 0.04 -4.64 33.39
C VAL A 32 -0.83 -3.51 33.94
N PRO A 33 -0.28 -2.64 34.82
CA PRO A 33 -1.05 -1.52 35.40
C PRO A 33 -1.60 -0.56 34.34
N PRO A 34 -2.76 0.08 34.58
CA PRO A 34 -3.27 1.14 33.72
C PRO A 34 -2.22 2.23 33.48
N GLY A 35 -2.04 2.61 32.21
CA GLY A 35 -1.03 3.60 31.81
C GLY A 35 0.38 3.03 31.60
N TYR A 36 0.63 1.75 31.89
CA TYR A 36 1.92 1.13 31.62
C TYR A 36 2.07 0.76 30.13
N ASN A 37 2.80 1.60 29.38
CA ASN A 37 3.13 1.32 27.98
C ASN A 37 4.55 1.82 27.63
N PRO A 38 5.57 0.96 27.76
CA PRO A 38 6.96 1.33 27.46
C PRO A 38 7.18 1.79 26.02
N ALA A 39 6.36 1.33 25.07
CA ALA A 39 6.50 1.68 23.67
C ALA A 39 6.13 3.16 23.40
N LEU A 40 5.28 3.78 24.23
CA LEU A 40 4.96 5.20 24.12
C LEU A 40 6.17 6.10 24.42
N ALA A 41 7.03 5.71 25.37
CA ALA A 41 8.24 6.46 25.72
C ALA A 41 9.32 6.44 24.62
N THR A 42 9.18 5.56 23.62
CA THR A 42 10.14 5.47 22.51
C THR A 42 9.93 6.57 21.48
N LYS A 43 11.04 7.06 20.89
CA LYS A 43 11.02 8.06 19.82
C LYS A 43 10.30 7.53 18.58
N GLN A 44 9.35 8.29 18.05
CA GLN A 44 8.67 7.95 16.81
C GLN A 44 9.63 8.02 15.61
N PRO A 45 9.84 6.93 14.86
CA PRO A 45 10.65 6.97 13.64
C PRO A 45 9.97 7.83 12.57
N LYS A 46 10.71 8.76 11.95
CA LYS A 46 10.22 9.59 10.84
C LYS A 46 10.70 8.99 9.52
N ARG A 47 9.77 8.75 8.58
CA ARG A 47 10.09 8.26 7.23
C ARG A 47 9.70 9.30 6.20
N LYS A 48 10.62 9.59 5.27
CA LYS A 48 10.33 10.30 4.03
C LYS A 48 9.99 9.30 2.93
N VAL A 49 9.04 9.63 2.07
CA VAL A 49 8.71 8.82 0.89
C VAL A 49 9.83 8.99 -0.14
N THR A 50 10.47 7.89 -0.54
CA THR A 50 11.59 7.89 -1.48
C THR A 50 11.20 7.51 -2.91
N ARG A 51 9.98 6.99 -3.11
CA ARG A 51 9.49 6.57 -4.43
C ARG A 51 9.28 7.79 -5.33
N GLN A 52 9.96 7.83 -6.47
CA GLN A 52 9.82 8.89 -7.47
C GLN A 52 8.49 8.77 -8.24
N ARG A 53 8.02 9.90 -8.76
CA ARG A 53 6.87 9.95 -9.68
C ARG A 53 7.37 9.61 -11.07
N LEU A 54 6.55 8.86 -11.81
CA LEU A 54 6.79 8.53 -13.21
C LEU A 54 6.22 9.66 -14.08
N ASN A 55 7.04 10.24 -14.96
CA ASN A 55 6.55 11.21 -15.94
C ASN A 55 6.04 10.50 -17.21
N PHE A 56 5.38 11.25 -18.09
CA PHE A 56 4.73 10.67 -19.27
C PHE A 56 5.73 10.12 -20.29
N ASP A 57 6.88 10.77 -20.46
CA ASP A 57 7.90 10.32 -21.41
C ASP A 57 8.60 9.03 -20.94
N GLU A 58 8.84 8.92 -19.63
CA GLU A 58 9.30 7.68 -19.00
C GLU A 58 8.25 6.58 -19.16
N TRP A 59 6.98 6.88 -18.90
CA TRP A 59 5.88 5.93 -19.08
C TRP A 59 5.80 5.42 -20.52
N LYS A 60 5.90 6.29 -21.53
CA LYS A 60 5.88 5.90 -22.96
C LYS A 60 7.00 4.92 -23.29
N LYS A 61 8.23 5.20 -22.84
CA LYS A 61 9.38 4.31 -23.07
C LYS A 61 9.15 2.92 -22.47
N ILE A 62 8.58 2.85 -21.26
CA ILE A 62 8.26 1.58 -20.61
C ILE A 62 7.13 0.87 -21.36
N PHE A 63 6.09 1.60 -21.76
CA PHE A 63 4.95 1.08 -22.50
C PHE A 63 5.37 0.45 -23.83
N GLU A 64 6.23 1.12 -24.61
CA GLU A 64 6.72 0.60 -25.89
C GLU A 64 7.44 -0.74 -25.75
N ILE A 65 8.17 -0.96 -24.65
CA ILE A 65 8.86 -2.22 -24.38
C ILE A 65 7.84 -3.28 -23.92
N ALA A 66 6.97 -2.92 -22.99
CA ALA A 66 5.98 -3.83 -22.42
C ALA A 66 4.99 -4.33 -23.48
N ASP A 67 4.48 -3.44 -24.33
CA ASP A 67 3.52 -3.78 -25.38
C ASP A 67 4.12 -4.68 -26.48
N LYS A 68 5.41 -4.46 -26.81
CA LYS A 68 6.14 -5.30 -27.78
C LYS A 68 6.39 -6.72 -27.25
N GLN A 69 6.71 -6.87 -25.97
CA GLN A 69 7.04 -8.18 -25.38
C GLN A 69 5.78 -8.93 -24.94
N HIS A 70 4.81 -8.22 -24.36
CA HIS A 70 3.66 -8.78 -23.69
C HIS A 70 2.42 -7.89 -23.91
N ARG A 71 1.63 -8.17 -24.94
CA ARG A 71 0.42 -7.39 -25.27
C ARG A 71 -0.53 -7.21 -24.08
N TYR A 72 -0.69 -8.24 -23.25
CA TYR A 72 -1.53 -8.16 -22.05
C TYR A 72 -1.02 -7.13 -21.04
N MET A 73 0.31 -6.96 -20.93
CA MET A 73 0.93 -5.96 -20.05
C MET A 73 0.71 -4.55 -20.60
N GLY A 74 0.84 -4.37 -21.93
CA GLY A 74 0.48 -3.12 -22.60
C GLY A 74 -0.99 -2.74 -22.32
N ASN A 75 -1.92 -3.68 -22.50
CA ASN A 75 -3.34 -3.47 -22.20
C ASN A 75 -3.56 -3.12 -20.72
N ALA A 76 -2.92 -3.83 -19.79
CA ALA A 76 -3.02 -3.54 -18.36
C ALA A 76 -2.48 -2.13 -18.01
N MET A 77 -1.38 -1.69 -18.64
CA MET A 77 -0.84 -0.34 -18.48
C MET A 77 -1.79 0.74 -18.99
N LEU A 78 -2.46 0.51 -20.13
CA LEU A 78 -3.46 1.42 -20.68
C LEU A 78 -4.69 1.50 -19.77
N LEU A 79 -5.19 0.35 -19.31
CA LEU A 79 -6.29 0.30 -18.33
C LEU A 79 -5.92 1.04 -17.05
N ALA A 80 -4.70 0.87 -16.53
CA ALA A 80 -4.22 1.60 -15.37
C ALA A 80 -4.24 3.13 -15.57
N LEU A 81 -3.83 3.58 -16.76
CA LEU A 81 -3.74 5.00 -17.08
C LEU A 81 -5.12 5.65 -17.22
N ILE A 82 -6.08 4.96 -17.85
CA ILE A 82 -7.41 5.50 -18.13
C ILE A 82 -8.32 5.39 -16.90
N THR A 83 -8.28 4.26 -16.19
CA THR A 83 -9.20 4.01 -15.05
C THR A 83 -8.67 4.53 -13.71
N GLY A 84 -7.35 4.74 -13.58
CA GLY A 84 -6.72 5.17 -12.34
C GLY A 84 -6.77 4.15 -11.19
N GLN A 85 -7.10 2.89 -11.50
CA GLN A 85 -7.30 1.83 -10.51
C GLN A 85 -5.99 1.23 -10.01
N ARG A 86 -6.02 0.53 -8.87
CA ARG A 86 -4.81 -0.12 -8.33
C ARG A 86 -4.49 -1.37 -9.15
N LEU A 87 -3.23 -1.78 -9.11
CA LEU A 87 -2.76 -2.97 -9.83
C LEU A 87 -3.58 -4.23 -9.48
N GLY A 88 -3.92 -4.42 -8.20
CA GLY A 88 -4.77 -5.53 -7.75
C GLY A 88 -6.15 -5.50 -8.39
N ASP A 89 -6.81 -4.34 -8.33
CA ASP A 89 -8.14 -4.13 -8.94
C ASP A 89 -8.11 -4.39 -10.46
N ILE A 90 -7.07 -3.91 -11.17
CA ILE A 90 -6.89 -4.15 -12.62
C ILE A 90 -6.74 -5.65 -12.92
N SER A 91 -5.97 -6.36 -12.11
CA SER A 91 -5.75 -7.80 -12.31
C SER A 91 -7.01 -8.64 -12.04
N ALA A 92 -7.96 -8.10 -11.29
CA ALA A 92 -9.21 -8.77 -10.94
C ALA A 92 -10.35 -8.49 -11.93
N MET A 93 -10.20 -7.50 -12.83
CA MET A 93 -11.24 -7.09 -13.79
C MET A 93 -11.67 -8.24 -14.70
N LYS A 94 -12.97 -8.37 -14.89
CA LYS A 94 -13.59 -9.35 -15.81
C LYS A 94 -14.48 -8.62 -16.81
N PHE A 95 -14.69 -9.26 -17.96
CA PHE A 95 -15.66 -8.76 -18.94
C PHE A 95 -17.09 -8.76 -18.39
N SER A 96 -17.41 -9.62 -17.42
CA SER A 96 -18.71 -9.62 -16.71
C SER A 96 -18.95 -8.36 -15.88
N ASP A 97 -17.89 -7.61 -15.56
CA ASP A 97 -17.98 -6.40 -14.74
C ASP A 97 -18.36 -5.17 -15.59
N ILE A 98 -18.56 -5.37 -16.89
CA ILE A 98 -18.98 -4.33 -17.85
C ILE A 98 -20.47 -4.52 -18.12
N TRP A 99 -21.27 -3.55 -17.70
CA TRP A 99 -22.72 -3.52 -17.95
C TRP A 99 -23.23 -2.07 -17.87
N ASP A 100 -24.33 -1.81 -18.57
CA ASP A 100 -24.91 -0.46 -18.74
C ASP A 100 -23.90 0.59 -19.23
N ASP A 101 -23.02 0.22 -20.15
CA ASP A 101 -21.92 1.05 -20.67
C ASP A 101 -20.91 1.55 -19.62
N HIS A 102 -20.87 0.91 -18.44
CA HIS A 102 -19.94 1.25 -17.37
C HIS A 102 -19.12 0.03 -16.93
N LEU A 103 -17.90 0.31 -16.47
CA LEU A 103 -17.02 -0.67 -15.83
C LEU A 103 -17.21 -0.58 -14.31
N HIS A 104 -17.70 -1.65 -13.71
CA HIS A 104 -18.01 -1.73 -12.28
C HIS A 104 -16.86 -2.40 -11.53
N ILE A 105 -16.31 -1.73 -10.51
CA ILE A 105 -15.11 -2.20 -9.82
C ILE A 105 -15.31 -2.08 -8.32
N ILE A 106 -15.11 -3.18 -7.62
CA ILE A 106 -15.08 -3.22 -6.16
C ILE A 106 -13.61 -3.12 -5.74
N GLN A 107 -13.21 -2.00 -5.12
CA GLN A 107 -11.82 -1.80 -4.73
C GLN A 107 -11.43 -2.74 -3.58
N GLU A 108 -10.47 -3.64 -3.80
CA GLU A 108 -10.08 -4.67 -2.82
C GLU A 108 -9.60 -4.05 -1.50
N LYS A 109 -8.89 -2.92 -1.59
CA LYS A 109 -8.26 -2.30 -0.42
C LYS A 109 -9.23 -1.56 0.50
N THR A 110 -10.29 -0.98 -0.05
CA THR A 110 -11.20 -0.08 0.71
C THR A 110 -12.65 -0.55 0.69
N GLY A 111 -12.98 -1.59 -0.08
CA GLY A 111 -14.36 -2.07 -0.27
C GLY A 111 -15.27 -1.03 -0.91
N THR A 112 -14.71 -0.06 -1.63
CA THR A 112 -15.47 1.04 -2.25
C THR A 112 -15.94 0.60 -3.64
N ASN A 113 -17.22 0.82 -3.92
CA ASN A 113 -17.85 0.61 -5.23
C ASN A 113 -18.02 1.95 -5.96
#